data_AF-R4TJ15-F1
#
_entry.id   AF-R4TJ15-F1
#
_cell.length_a   1.000
_cell.length_b   1.000
_cell.length_c   1.000
_cell.angle_alpha   90.00
_cell.angle_beta   90.00
_cell.angle_gamma   90.00
#
_symmetry.space_group_name_H-M   'P 1'
#
loop_
_entity.id
_entity.type
_entity.pdbx_description
1 polymer ?
#
loop_
_entity_poly.entity_id
_entity_poly.type
_entity_poly.pdbx_seq_one_letter_code
_entity_poly.pdbx_strand_id
1 'polypeptide(L)'
;MRTTKSLAATLLAAALALISTSPATADEELPVPWTLAAALPAQAANPGGPPPGANDFGCRPSAAHPNPVVLTHGLSANQTVNWQTFGPLLKNQGYCVFSLTYGVPGEPLPIYQPGGLLPMEQSAKELSAFIDKVRGATGASKVDILGHSEGTLMPSYYVKFLGGASKVDKYVSLTPLWNGTTLFGASHLYALAGALGLAPGFNGILDPLCGSCRQFLRGSEFLTKLRSGNGVFQPGVTYTNIMTRYDEAVVPYTSGMGSGPNVKNIVLQDSCLLDLAEHAGVAADRNAAGHVLNALDPAHAKPVPCVPATPIGS
;
A
#
# COMPACT_ATOMS: atom_id res chain seq x y z
N MET A 1 25.88 93.92 -9.55
CA MET A 1 24.82 93.07 -10.13
C MET A 1 25.22 91.62 -10.00
N ARG A 2 24.37 90.81 -9.32
CA ARG A 2 24.29 89.33 -9.25
C ARG A 2 25.50 88.56 -8.66
N THR A 3 25.54 88.23 -7.36
CA THR A 3 24.99 87.02 -6.65
C THR A 3 25.48 85.68 -7.21
N THR A 4 26.55 85.06 -6.68
CA THR A 4 26.68 84.14 -5.52
C THR A 4 26.40 82.65 -5.74
N LYS A 5 27.43 81.84 -5.45
CA LYS A 5 27.48 80.61 -4.60
C LYS A 5 27.24 79.20 -5.18
N SER A 6 28.15 78.34 -4.72
CA SER A 6 28.28 76.88 -4.69
C SER A 6 27.09 76.08 -4.14
N LEU A 7 27.09 74.75 -4.37
CA LEU A 7 26.90 73.58 -3.45
C LEU A 7 26.47 72.35 -4.30
N ALA A 8 27.21 71.24 -4.37
CA ALA A 8 27.28 70.09 -3.43
C ALA A 8 26.09 69.09 -3.52
N ALA A 9 26.41 67.80 -3.80
CA ALA A 9 25.76 66.51 -3.43
C ALA A 9 24.22 66.33 -3.70
N THR A 10 23.61 65.16 -3.98
CA THR A 10 23.80 63.77 -3.52
C THR A 10 22.87 62.82 -4.34
N LEU A 11 23.30 61.56 -4.52
CA LEU A 11 22.58 60.27 -4.73
C LEU A 11 21.07 60.23 -5.10
N LEU A 12 20.72 59.36 -6.07
CA LEU A 12 19.56 58.44 -5.93
C LEU A 12 19.75 57.14 -6.74
N ALA A 13 19.54 56.02 -6.06
CA ALA A 13 19.57 54.65 -6.60
C ALA A 13 18.23 54.27 -7.26
N ALA A 14 18.28 53.40 -8.26
CA ALA A 14 17.12 52.61 -8.69
C ALA A 14 17.59 51.19 -9.02
N ALA A 15 17.34 50.25 -8.12
CA ALA A 15 17.48 48.82 -8.34
C ALA A 15 16.19 48.30 -9.00
N LEU A 16 16.28 47.77 -10.22
CA LEU A 16 15.20 46.99 -10.82
C LEU A 16 15.28 45.55 -10.30
N ALA A 17 14.26 45.15 -9.54
CA ALA A 17 14.02 43.75 -9.21
C ALA A 17 13.43 43.04 -10.45
N LEU A 18 14.19 42.14 -11.05
CA LEU A 18 13.69 41.15 -12.00
C LEU A 18 13.06 40.00 -11.19
N ILE A 19 11.74 39.91 -11.23
CA ILE A 19 11.01 38.76 -10.69
C ILE A 19 11.18 37.62 -11.70
N SER A 20 12.08 36.69 -11.41
CA SER A 20 12.21 35.44 -12.14
C SER A 20 11.09 34.49 -11.69
N THR A 21 9.99 34.45 -12.43
CA THR A 21 9.03 33.34 -12.31
C THR A 21 9.58 32.16 -13.08
N SER A 22 10.21 31.21 -12.38
CA SER A 22 10.50 29.89 -12.95
C SER A 22 9.19 29.17 -13.28
N PRO A 23 9.05 28.55 -14.47
CA PRO A 23 7.89 27.71 -14.75
C PRO A 23 7.96 26.49 -13.82
N ALA A 24 6.84 26.16 -13.16
CA ALA A 24 6.72 24.90 -12.46
C ALA A 24 6.92 23.77 -13.47
N THR A 25 8.01 23.01 -13.34
CA THR A 25 8.17 21.74 -14.05
C THR A 25 7.04 20.84 -13.60
N ALA A 26 6.12 20.49 -14.49
CA ALA A 26 5.23 19.37 -14.25
C ALA A 26 6.13 18.15 -13.96
N ASP A 27 5.99 17.53 -12.80
CA ASP A 27 6.68 16.28 -12.49
C ASP A 27 6.39 15.30 -13.63
N GLU A 28 7.46 14.73 -14.21
CA GLU A 28 7.35 13.73 -15.28
C GLU A 28 6.55 12.53 -14.75
N GLU A 29 5.58 12.05 -15.54
CA GLU A 29 4.72 10.93 -15.15
C GLU A 29 5.58 9.67 -14.92
N LEU A 30 5.43 9.05 -13.74
CA LEU A 30 6.24 7.88 -13.39
C LEU A 30 5.83 6.66 -14.23
N PRO A 31 6.78 5.84 -14.71
CA PRO A 31 6.43 4.57 -15.35
C PRO A 31 5.65 3.66 -14.40
N VAL A 32 4.53 3.12 -14.87
CA VAL A 32 3.72 2.14 -14.13
C VAL A 32 3.89 0.76 -14.77
N PRO A 33 4.72 -0.13 -14.19
CA PRO A 33 4.81 -1.50 -14.65
C PRO A 33 3.57 -2.29 -14.24
N TRP A 34 3.11 -3.19 -15.11
CA TRP A 34 1.95 -4.06 -14.87
C TRP A 34 2.38 -5.52 -14.82
N THR A 35 3.48 -5.77 -14.11
CA THR A 35 4.03 -7.09 -13.91
C THR A 35 4.81 -7.17 -12.61
N LEU A 36 4.69 -8.29 -11.92
CA LEU A 36 5.50 -8.59 -10.74
C LEU A 36 7.00 -8.66 -11.06
N ALA A 37 7.38 -8.93 -12.31
CA ALA A 37 8.77 -9.01 -12.73
C ALA A 37 9.54 -7.69 -12.53
N ALA A 38 8.84 -6.55 -12.47
CA ALA A 38 9.43 -5.25 -12.18
C ALA A 38 10.06 -5.16 -10.77
N ALA A 39 9.67 -6.05 -9.85
CA ALA A 39 10.28 -6.16 -8.53
C ALA A 39 11.77 -6.52 -8.57
N LEU A 40 12.21 -7.32 -9.56
CA LEU A 40 13.60 -7.78 -9.67
C LEU A 40 14.60 -6.63 -9.91
N PRO A 41 14.46 -5.81 -10.96
CA PRO A 41 15.34 -4.68 -11.16
C PRO A 41 15.19 -3.63 -10.05
N ALA A 42 13.99 -3.44 -9.49
CA ALA A 42 13.78 -2.50 -8.40
C ALA A 42 14.55 -2.92 -7.12
N GLN A 43 14.46 -4.19 -6.73
CA GLN A 43 15.19 -4.74 -5.60
C GLN A 43 16.70 -4.70 -5.82
N ALA A 44 17.18 -4.92 -7.05
CA ALA A 44 18.60 -4.81 -7.38
C ALA A 44 19.11 -3.35 -7.29
N ALA A 45 18.29 -2.38 -7.70
CA ALA A 45 18.67 -0.98 -7.73
C ALA A 45 18.59 -0.30 -6.35
N ASN A 46 17.57 -0.62 -5.54
CA ASN A 46 17.34 -0.01 -4.24
C ASN A 46 16.81 -1.03 -3.22
N PRO A 47 17.66 -1.95 -2.72
CA PRO A 47 17.24 -2.99 -1.79
C PRO A 47 16.55 -2.42 -0.55
N GLY A 48 15.30 -2.82 -0.31
CA GLY A 48 14.52 -2.39 0.86
C GLY A 48 13.97 -0.97 0.80
N GLY A 49 14.23 -0.22 -0.28
CA GLY A 49 13.74 1.13 -0.47
C GLY A 49 12.28 1.21 -0.92
N PRO A 50 11.65 2.39 -0.82
CA PRO A 50 10.27 2.58 -1.28
C PRO A 50 10.14 2.39 -2.80
N PRO A 51 8.94 2.01 -3.29
CA PRO A 51 8.65 2.04 -4.72
C PRO A 51 8.68 3.49 -5.24
N PRO A 52 8.82 3.70 -6.56
CA PRO A 52 8.73 5.02 -7.16
C PRO A 52 7.48 5.78 -6.72
N GLY A 53 7.63 7.06 -6.36
CA GLY A 53 6.52 7.93 -5.94
C GLY A 53 6.07 7.79 -4.49
N ALA A 54 6.63 6.85 -3.71
CA ALA A 54 6.29 6.68 -2.30
C ALA A 54 7.34 7.28 -1.35
N ASN A 55 6.90 7.55 -0.11
CA ASN A 55 7.71 8.02 1.02
C ASN A 55 8.31 9.43 0.88
N ASP A 56 7.68 10.30 0.08
CA ASP A 56 7.90 11.74 0.18
C ASP A 56 7.17 12.32 1.40
N PHE A 57 7.88 12.44 2.52
CA PHE A 57 7.35 13.05 3.76
C PHE A 57 7.14 14.58 3.65
N GLY A 58 7.62 15.21 2.57
CA GLY A 58 7.30 16.60 2.20
C GLY A 58 5.95 16.73 1.49
N CYS A 59 5.36 15.64 1.02
CA CYS A 59 4.09 15.65 0.30
C CYS A 59 2.95 16.22 1.17
N ARG A 60 2.07 17.02 0.54
CA ARG A 60 0.88 17.59 1.18
C ARG A 60 -0.36 17.12 0.44
N PRO A 61 -1.24 16.34 1.09
CA PRO A 61 -2.50 15.88 0.49
C PRO A 61 -3.31 17.06 -0.04
N SER A 62 -3.88 16.91 -1.23
CA SER A 62 -4.70 17.93 -1.87
C SER A 62 -6.13 17.88 -1.37
N ALA A 63 -6.94 18.87 -1.73
CA ALA A 63 -8.39 18.82 -1.44
C ALA A 63 -9.10 17.67 -2.18
N ALA A 64 -8.59 17.27 -3.35
CA ALA A 64 -9.13 16.13 -4.11
C ALA A 64 -8.78 14.79 -3.46
N HIS A 65 -7.58 14.68 -2.88
CA HIS A 65 -7.08 13.48 -2.21
C HIS A 65 -6.55 13.85 -0.81
N PRO A 66 -7.43 14.09 0.17
CA PRO A 66 -7.05 14.63 1.48
C PRO A 66 -6.37 13.62 2.41
N ASN A 67 -6.49 12.32 2.11
CA ASN A 67 -5.86 11.26 2.88
C ASN A 67 -4.65 10.72 2.11
N PRO A 68 -3.45 10.65 2.72
CA PRO A 68 -2.34 9.89 2.15
C PRO A 68 -2.67 8.39 2.17
N VAL A 69 -2.13 7.65 1.20
CA VAL A 69 -2.33 6.21 1.07
C VAL A 69 -1.12 5.47 1.66
N VAL A 70 -1.38 4.54 2.58
CA VAL A 70 -0.37 3.68 3.19
C VAL A 70 -0.46 2.26 2.62
N LEU A 71 0.65 1.76 2.08
CA LEU A 71 0.77 0.48 1.41
C LEU A 71 1.33 -0.60 2.35
N THR A 72 0.61 -1.71 2.53
CA THR A 72 0.97 -2.81 3.46
C THR A 72 1.15 -4.14 2.73
N HIS A 73 2.41 -4.56 2.56
CA HIS A 73 2.80 -5.71 1.73
C HIS A 73 2.34 -7.07 2.27
N GLY A 74 2.40 -8.12 1.46
CA GLY A 74 2.06 -9.49 1.88
C GLY A 74 3.16 -10.20 2.68
N LEU A 75 2.89 -11.45 3.06
CA LEU A 75 3.82 -12.32 3.77
C LEU A 75 5.13 -12.47 2.99
N SER A 76 6.26 -12.35 3.68
CA SER A 76 7.60 -12.52 3.13
C SER A 76 7.99 -11.52 2.04
N ALA A 77 7.08 -10.63 1.62
CA ALA A 77 7.34 -9.50 0.75
C ALA A 77 8.00 -8.34 1.56
N ASN A 78 8.29 -7.24 0.87
CA ASN A 78 8.66 -5.98 1.49
C ASN A 78 8.13 -4.81 0.66
N GLN A 79 8.34 -3.57 1.11
CA GLN A 79 7.82 -2.40 0.39
C GLN A 79 8.32 -2.29 -1.06
N THR A 80 9.56 -2.71 -1.32
CA THR A 80 10.19 -2.64 -2.64
C THR A 80 9.48 -3.56 -3.61
N VAL A 81 9.34 -4.84 -3.26
CA VAL A 81 8.91 -5.85 -4.23
C VAL A 81 7.40 -5.89 -4.44
N ASN A 82 6.59 -5.49 -3.46
CA ASN A 82 5.13 -5.60 -3.56
C ASN A 82 4.49 -4.43 -4.33
N TRP A 83 5.14 -3.26 -4.40
CA TRP A 83 4.45 -2.00 -4.73
C TRP A 83 4.97 -1.27 -5.96
N GLN A 84 5.64 -1.97 -6.87
CA GLN A 84 6.17 -1.36 -8.10
C GLN A 84 5.07 -0.86 -9.05
N THR A 85 3.87 -1.42 -9.00
CA THR A 85 2.70 -0.93 -9.77
C THR A 85 1.97 0.19 -9.01
N PHE A 86 1.46 -0.10 -7.81
CA PHE A 86 0.61 0.83 -7.08
C PHE A 86 1.31 2.08 -6.55
N GLY A 87 2.62 2.02 -6.25
CA GLY A 87 3.40 3.19 -5.85
C GLY A 87 3.35 4.31 -6.89
N PRO A 88 3.92 4.11 -8.10
CA PRO A 88 3.91 5.12 -9.14
C PRO A 88 2.50 5.42 -9.66
N LEU A 89 1.62 4.41 -9.76
CA LEU A 89 0.24 4.62 -10.20
C LEU A 89 -0.48 5.65 -9.32
N LEU A 90 -0.47 5.45 -8.00
CA LEU A 90 -1.17 6.33 -7.06
C LEU A 90 -0.52 7.72 -7.02
N LYS A 91 0.81 7.80 -7.12
CA LYS A 91 1.51 9.09 -7.23
C LYS A 91 1.08 9.86 -8.49
N ASN A 92 1.00 9.19 -9.64
CA ASN A 92 0.54 9.81 -10.90
C ASN A 92 -0.93 10.25 -10.83
N GLN A 93 -1.74 9.59 -9.98
CA GLN A 93 -3.12 10.02 -9.68
C GLN A 93 -3.18 11.12 -8.61
N GLY A 94 -2.05 11.68 -8.16
CA GLY A 94 -2.01 12.83 -7.25
C GLY A 94 -2.14 12.48 -5.76
N TYR A 95 -2.02 11.21 -5.37
CA TYR A 95 -1.98 10.82 -3.97
C TYR A 95 -0.58 11.03 -3.36
N CYS A 96 -0.53 11.39 -2.07
CA CYS A 96 0.66 11.19 -1.26
C CYS A 96 0.73 9.71 -0.85
N VAL A 97 1.75 8.99 -1.30
CA VAL A 97 1.87 7.54 -1.11
C VAL A 97 2.98 7.24 -0.11
N PHE A 98 2.73 6.31 0.81
CA PHE A 98 3.69 5.87 1.81
C PHE A 98 3.70 4.34 1.90
N SER A 99 4.88 3.77 2.10
CA SER A 99 5.06 2.33 2.24
C SER A 99 6.05 2.03 3.35
N LEU A 100 5.90 0.86 3.96
CA LEU A 100 6.80 0.37 4.99
C LEU A 100 7.08 -1.11 4.77
N THR A 101 8.27 -1.55 5.16
CA THR A 101 8.54 -2.96 5.43
C THR A 101 8.32 -3.19 6.92
N TYR A 102 7.41 -4.09 7.29
CA TYR A 102 7.09 -4.39 8.68
C TYR A 102 7.35 -5.85 9.00
N GLY A 103 7.35 -6.20 10.28
CA GLY A 103 7.35 -7.59 10.73
C GLY A 103 8.62 -8.35 10.37
N VAL A 104 9.77 -7.68 10.44
CA VAL A 104 11.07 -8.23 10.08
C VAL A 104 11.70 -8.92 11.30
N PRO A 105 11.97 -10.23 11.26
CA PRO A 105 12.64 -10.95 12.34
C PRO A 105 14.16 -10.92 12.14
N GLY A 106 14.91 -10.87 13.24
CA GLY A 106 16.35 -11.04 13.24
C GLY A 106 17.15 -9.88 12.63
N GLU A 107 18.40 -10.18 12.26
CA GLU A 107 19.35 -9.21 11.73
C GLU A 107 19.11 -8.91 10.24
N PRO A 108 19.57 -7.74 9.75
CA PRO A 108 19.50 -7.40 8.34
C PRO A 108 20.17 -8.45 7.43
N LEU A 109 19.49 -8.83 6.35
CA LEU A 109 19.97 -9.76 5.34
C LEU A 109 20.56 -8.99 4.13
N PRO A 110 21.64 -9.51 3.51
CA PRO A 110 22.42 -8.74 2.54
C PRO A 110 21.74 -8.55 1.17
N ILE A 111 20.82 -9.43 0.78
CA ILE A 111 20.21 -9.44 -0.57
C ILE A 111 18.74 -9.05 -0.51
N TYR A 112 18.01 -9.65 0.40
CA TYR A 112 16.57 -9.51 0.50
C TYR A 112 16.14 -9.61 1.96
N GLN A 113 15.41 -8.60 2.44
CA GLN A 113 14.80 -8.61 3.76
C GLN A 113 13.31 -8.98 3.65
N PRO A 114 12.89 -10.18 4.09
CA PRO A 114 11.49 -10.54 4.16
C PRO A 114 10.81 -9.84 5.36
N GLY A 115 9.64 -9.25 5.11
CA GLY A 115 8.76 -8.72 6.13
C GLY A 115 7.54 -9.60 6.37
N GLY A 116 6.66 -9.17 7.27
CA GLY A 116 5.40 -9.84 7.59
C GLY A 116 5.59 -11.17 8.31
N LEU A 117 6.75 -11.42 8.93
CA LEU A 117 7.06 -12.69 9.60
C LEU A 117 6.92 -12.61 11.12
N LEU A 118 7.03 -11.43 11.74
CA LEU A 118 6.72 -11.29 13.17
C LEU A 118 5.23 -11.53 13.45
N PRO A 119 4.83 -11.89 14.69
CA PRO A 119 3.42 -11.92 15.07
C PRO A 119 2.72 -10.62 14.69
N MET A 120 1.55 -10.71 14.04
CA MET A 120 0.83 -9.58 13.46
C MET A 120 0.50 -8.49 14.49
N GLU A 121 0.36 -8.82 15.78
CA GLU A 121 0.18 -7.83 16.85
C GLU A 121 1.40 -6.93 17.05
N GLN A 122 2.61 -7.42 16.75
CA GLN A 122 3.84 -6.64 16.79
C GLN A 122 3.94 -5.76 15.54
N SER A 123 3.76 -6.35 14.37
CA SER A 123 3.70 -5.64 13.08
C SER A 123 2.66 -4.51 13.08
N ALA A 124 1.50 -4.72 13.71
CA ALA A 124 0.46 -3.68 13.84
C ALA A 124 0.89 -2.48 14.70
N LYS A 125 1.82 -2.67 15.65
CA LYS A 125 2.42 -1.55 16.41
C LYS A 125 3.39 -0.75 15.55
N GLU A 126 4.18 -1.43 14.71
CA GLU A 126 5.06 -0.77 13.73
C GLU A 126 4.22 0.07 12.76
N LEU A 127 3.14 -0.50 12.23
CA LEU A 127 2.19 0.23 11.39
C LEU A 127 1.57 1.42 12.12
N SER A 128 1.17 1.26 13.39
CA SER A 128 0.61 2.36 14.19
C SER A 128 1.58 3.54 14.26
N ALA A 129 2.86 3.28 14.57
CA ALA A 129 3.89 4.30 14.65
C ALA A 129 4.14 4.94 13.27
N PHE A 130 4.14 4.13 12.21
CA PHE A 130 4.30 4.63 10.85
C PHE A 130 3.15 5.54 10.42
N ILE A 131 1.90 5.17 10.67
CA ILE A 131 0.73 5.99 10.37
C ILE A 131 0.76 7.31 11.15
N ASP A 132 1.16 7.28 12.43
CA ASP A 132 1.31 8.51 13.21
C ASP A 132 2.41 9.43 12.64
N LYS A 133 3.53 8.86 12.16
CA LYS A 133 4.58 9.60 11.44
C LYS A 133 4.05 10.22 10.14
N VAL A 134 3.32 9.45 9.33
CA VAL A 134 2.73 9.92 8.06
C VAL A 134 1.75 11.07 8.31
N ARG A 135 0.83 10.92 9.27
CA ARG A 135 -0.14 11.96 9.63
C ARG A 135 0.54 13.21 10.18
N GLY A 136 1.57 13.05 11.02
CA GLY A 136 2.36 14.16 11.55
C GLY A 136 3.11 14.94 10.46
N ALA A 137 3.69 14.24 9.48
CA ALA A 137 4.43 14.87 8.40
C ALA A 137 3.53 15.57 7.37
N THR A 138 2.41 14.95 7.02
CA THR A 138 1.49 15.44 5.98
C THR A 138 0.45 16.44 6.50
N GLY A 139 0.15 16.42 7.81
CA GLY A 139 -0.94 17.17 8.42
C GLY A 139 -2.32 16.52 8.26
N ALA A 140 -2.40 15.33 7.66
CA ALA A 140 -3.67 14.64 7.43
C ALA A 140 -4.29 14.09 8.73
N SER A 141 -5.61 14.22 8.86
CA SER A 141 -6.35 13.70 10.02
C SER A 141 -6.55 12.17 9.95
N LYS A 142 -6.61 11.60 8.74
CA LYS A 142 -6.74 10.16 8.49
C LYS A 142 -5.79 9.72 7.37
N VAL A 143 -5.66 8.41 7.20
CA VAL A 143 -5.01 7.78 6.05
C VAL A 143 -5.98 6.83 5.35
N ASP A 144 -5.70 6.51 4.09
CA ASP A 144 -6.29 5.36 3.41
C ASP A 144 -5.26 4.21 3.42
N ILE A 145 -5.70 2.97 3.50
CA ILE A 145 -4.83 1.77 3.47
C ILE A 145 -5.09 0.98 2.19
N LEU A 146 -4.02 0.58 1.51
CA LEU A 146 -4.05 -0.45 0.47
C LEU A 146 -3.19 -1.63 0.94
N GLY A 147 -3.83 -2.73 1.27
CA GLY A 147 -3.18 -3.95 1.72
C GLY A 147 -3.22 -5.06 0.68
N HIS A 148 -2.20 -5.92 0.70
CA HIS A 148 -2.13 -7.12 -0.14
C HIS A 148 -1.90 -8.36 0.72
N SER A 149 -2.65 -9.44 0.50
CA SER A 149 -2.46 -10.73 1.20
C SER A 149 -2.46 -10.56 2.74
N GLU A 150 -1.44 -11.05 3.46
CA GLU A 150 -1.27 -10.85 4.92
C GLU A 150 -1.32 -9.38 5.35
N GLY A 151 -0.87 -8.46 4.49
CA GLY A 151 -1.00 -7.02 4.66
C GLY A 151 -2.42 -6.49 4.57
N THR A 152 -3.42 -7.34 4.35
CA THR A 152 -4.84 -7.04 4.58
C THR A 152 -5.31 -7.44 5.98
N LEU A 153 -4.67 -8.41 6.64
CA LEU A 153 -5.03 -8.86 7.98
C LEU A 153 -4.32 -8.05 9.07
N MET A 154 -3.01 -7.87 8.97
CA MET A 154 -2.23 -7.18 9.99
C MET A 154 -2.79 -5.77 10.31
N PRO A 155 -3.09 -4.91 9.31
CA PRO A 155 -3.58 -3.57 9.62
C PRO A 155 -4.97 -3.56 10.27
N SER A 156 -5.78 -4.61 10.08
CA SER A 156 -7.08 -4.72 10.75
C SER A 156 -6.93 -4.86 12.27
N TYR A 157 -5.82 -5.44 12.76
CA TYR A 157 -5.50 -5.46 14.19
C TYR A 157 -5.22 -4.04 14.70
N TYR A 158 -4.48 -3.23 13.95
CA TYR A 158 -4.26 -1.82 14.27
C TYR A 158 -5.57 -1.03 14.32
N VAL A 159 -6.40 -1.17 13.28
CA VAL A 159 -7.71 -0.50 13.18
C VAL A 159 -8.58 -0.84 14.38
N LYS A 160 -8.64 -2.13 14.74
CA LYS A 160 -9.53 -2.62 15.79
C LYS A 160 -9.02 -2.39 17.22
N PHE A 161 -7.75 -2.65 17.49
CA PHE A 161 -7.23 -2.75 18.85
C PHE A 161 -6.24 -1.66 19.25
N LEU A 162 -5.69 -0.93 18.28
CA LEU A 162 -4.65 0.08 18.52
C LEU A 162 -5.13 1.51 18.20
N GLY A 163 -6.45 1.71 18.19
CA GLY A 163 -7.08 3.02 17.97
C GLY A 163 -7.07 3.49 16.51
N GLY A 164 -6.78 2.61 15.54
CA GLY A 164 -6.75 2.98 14.13
C GLY A 164 -8.12 3.31 13.53
N ALA A 165 -9.23 2.87 14.14
CA ALA A 165 -10.58 3.16 13.65
C ALA A 165 -10.89 4.66 13.46
N SER A 166 -10.28 5.55 14.24
CA SER A 166 -10.43 7.01 14.07
C SER A 166 -9.41 7.64 13.12
N LYS A 167 -8.39 6.88 12.71
CA LYS A 167 -7.24 7.34 11.91
C LYS A 167 -7.23 6.78 10.49
N VAL A 168 -8.11 5.84 10.17
CA VAL A 168 -8.28 5.26 8.83
C VAL A 168 -9.63 5.65 8.27
N ASP A 169 -9.67 6.04 6.99
CA ASP A 169 -10.93 6.35 6.30
C ASP A 169 -11.34 5.23 5.36
N LYS A 170 -10.46 4.86 4.43
CA LYS A 170 -10.69 3.76 3.48
C LYS A 170 -9.67 2.64 3.67
N TYR A 171 -10.15 1.42 3.51
CA TYR A 171 -9.36 0.20 3.61
C TYR A 171 -9.63 -0.66 2.38
N VAL A 172 -8.67 -0.66 1.46
CA VAL A 172 -8.73 -1.40 0.22
C VAL A 172 -7.84 -2.63 0.34
N SER A 173 -8.40 -3.80 0.05
CA SER A 173 -7.73 -5.08 0.22
C SER A 173 -7.63 -5.81 -1.10
N LEU A 174 -6.41 -6.16 -1.49
CA LEU A 174 -6.10 -7.08 -2.57
C LEU A 174 -5.90 -8.48 -2.00
N THR A 175 -6.67 -9.43 -2.54
CA THR A 175 -6.65 -10.86 -2.15
C THR A 175 -6.70 -11.07 -0.61
N PRO A 176 -7.69 -10.46 0.09
CA PRO A 176 -7.80 -10.59 1.54
C PRO A 176 -8.16 -11.99 2.01
N LEU A 177 -7.92 -12.25 3.30
CA LEU A 177 -8.13 -13.53 3.95
C LEU A 177 -8.78 -13.40 5.33
N TRP A 178 -9.94 -12.73 5.40
CA TRP A 178 -10.65 -12.43 6.65
C TRP A 178 -11.03 -13.68 7.48
N ASN A 179 -11.30 -14.80 6.82
CA ASN A 179 -11.56 -16.09 7.46
C ASN A 179 -10.35 -17.04 7.46
N GLY A 180 -9.17 -16.52 7.13
CA GLY A 180 -7.92 -17.25 7.00
C GLY A 180 -7.85 -18.16 5.78
N THR A 181 -6.72 -18.85 5.63
CA THR A 181 -6.55 -19.89 4.61
C THR A 181 -6.39 -21.28 5.23
N THR A 182 -6.43 -22.31 4.40
CA THR A 182 -6.13 -23.69 4.81
C THR A 182 -4.62 -23.94 4.83
N LEU A 183 -4.18 -25.01 5.48
CA LEU A 183 -2.77 -25.42 5.42
C LEU A 183 -2.30 -25.69 3.98
N PHE A 184 -3.20 -26.24 3.14
CA PHE A 184 -2.94 -26.45 1.72
C PHE A 184 -2.74 -25.12 0.97
N GLY A 185 -3.64 -24.15 1.13
CA GLY A 185 -3.46 -22.82 0.54
C GLY A 185 -2.20 -22.11 1.05
N ALA A 186 -1.93 -22.19 2.35
CA ALA A 186 -0.67 -21.68 2.91
C ALA A 186 0.56 -22.36 2.27
N SER A 187 0.52 -23.68 2.03
CA SER A 187 1.62 -24.41 1.39
C SER A 187 1.86 -23.96 -0.06
N HIS A 188 0.79 -23.62 -0.79
CA HIS A 188 0.88 -22.99 -2.10
C HIS A 188 1.51 -21.59 -2.02
N LEU A 189 1.11 -20.77 -1.03
CA LEU A 189 1.73 -19.47 -0.79
C LEU A 189 3.24 -19.58 -0.53
N TYR A 190 3.67 -20.55 0.28
CA TYR A 190 5.10 -20.78 0.53
C TYR A 190 5.84 -21.22 -0.73
N ALA A 191 5.25 -22.11 -1.53
CA ALA A 191 5.83 -22.53 -2.81
C ALA A 191 5.95 -21.34 -3.79
N LEU A 192 4.93 -20.49 -3.87
CA LEU A 192 4.92 -19.27 -4.68
C LEU A 192 6.01 -18.30 -4.21
N ALA A 193 6.12 -18.04 -2.91
CA ALA A 193 7.18 -17.20 -2.35
C ALA A 193 8.57 -17.76 -2.68
N GLY A 194 8.76 -19.08 -2.63
CA GLY A 194 10.00 -19.73 -3.05
C GLY A 194 10.31 -19.52 -4.54
N ALA A 195 9.31 -19.69 -5.42
CA ALA A 195 9.45 -19.47 -6.86
C ALA A 195 9.78 -18.01 -7.20
N LEU A 196 9.29 -17.06 -6.41
CA LEU A 196 9.57 -15.63 -6.55
C LEU A 196 10.86 -15.17 -5.82
N GLY A 197 11.59 -16.09 -5.17
CA GLY A 197 12.80 -15.75 -4.42
C GLY A 197 12.55 -14.99 -3.11
N LEU A 198 11.31 -14.99 -2.60
CA LEU A 198 10.87 -14.27 -1.40
C LEU A 198 10.92 -15.12 -0.13
N ALA A 199 11.38 -16.39 -0.18
CA ALA A 199 11.43 -17.28 0.98
C ALA A 199 12.83 -17.53 1.62
N PRO A 200 13.87 -16.66 1.48
CA PRO A 200 15.17 -16.98 2.04
C PRO A 200 15.13 -17.05 3.57
N GLY A 201 15.74 -18.09 4.16
CA GLY A 201 15.90 -18.22 5.61
C GLY A 201 14.68 -18.79 6.36
N PHE A 202 13.69 -19.31 5.64
CA PHE A 202 12.46 -19.88 6.22
C PHE A 202 12.16 -21.22 5.58
N ASN A 203 11.98 -22.29 6.39
CA ASN A 203 11.83 -23.66 5.87
C ASN A 203 10.38 -24.18 5.84
N GLY A 204 9.38 -23.32 6.07
CA GLY A 204 7.96 -23.64 5.89
C GLY A 204 7.05 -23.05 6.95
N ILE A 205 5.73 -23.07 6.71
CA ILE A 205 4.66 -22.35 7.46
C ILE A 205 4.64 -22.53 8.98
N LEU A 206 5.27 -23.57 9.51
CA LEU A 206 5.34 -23.84 10.96
C LEU A 206 6.69 -23.48 11.59
N ASP A 207 7.63 -22.93 10.82
CA ASP A 207 8.94 -22.49 11.32
C ASP A 207 8.72 -21.44 12.43
N PRO A 208 9.37 -21.60 13.59
CA PRO A 208 9.31 -20.62 14.67
C PRO A 208 9.70 -19.19 14.25
N LEU A 209 10.48 -19.02 13.18
CA LEU A 209 10.85 -17.71 12.64
C LEU A 209 9.69 -16.96 12.00
N CYS A 210 8.60 -17.64 11.61
CA CYS A 210 7.39 -16.99 11.10
C CYS A 210 6.27 -16.99 12.16
N GLY A 211 6.32 -15.99 13.03
CA GLY A 211 5.28 -15.72 14.03
C GLY A 211 3.90 -15.43 13.43
N SER A 212 3.83 -14.82 12.23
CA SER A 212 2.55 -14.56 11.55
C SER A 212 1.95 -15.79 10.86
N CYS A 213 2.77 -16.79 10.49
CA CYS A 213 2.36 -17.84 9.57
C CYS A 213 1.20 -18.70 10.10
N ARG A 214 1.20 -18.96 11.41
CA ARG A 214 0.10 -19.70 12.06
C ARG A 214 -1.13 -18.83 12.30
N GLN A 215 -0.97 -17.50 12.28
CA GLN A 215 -2.02 -16.56 12.63
C GLN A 215 -3.01 -16.30 11.49
N PHE A 216 -2.61 -16.44 10.22
CA PHE A 216 -3.55 -16.36 9.08
C PHE A 216 -4.19 -17.71 8.71
N LEU A 217 -3.84 -18.81 9.40
CA LEU A 217 -4.52 -20.09 9.21
C LEU A 217 -5.92 -20.04 9.81
N ARG A 218 -6.90 -20.59 9.07
CA ARG A 218 -8.28 -20.69 9.53
C ARG A 218 -8.36 -21.36 10.91
N GLY A 219 -9.09 -20.74 11.81
CA GLY A 219 -9.27 -21.23 13.19
C GLY A 219 -8.14 -20.80 14.14
N SER A 220 -7.17 -19.99 13.70
CA SER A 220 -6.18 -19.42 14.60
C SER A 220 -6.82 -18.57 15.70
N GLU A 221 -6.13 -18.46 16.84
CA GLU A 221 -6.52 -17.57 17.93
C GLU A 221 -6.53 -16.10 17.48
N PHE A 222 -5.59 -15.72 16.61
CA PHE A 222 -5.53 -14.37 16.04
C PHE A 222 -6.82 -14.03 15.28
N LEU A 223 -7.26 -14.88 14.35
CA LEU A 223 -8.49 -14.64 13.58
C LEU A 223 -9.73 -14.71 14.48
N THR A 224 -9.75 -15.63 15.44
CA THR A 224 -10.83 -15.72 16.44
C THR A 224 -10.96 -14.41 17.22
N LYS A 225 -9.83 -13.88 17.71
CA LYS A 225 -9.77 -12.59 18.40
C LYS A 225 -10.18 -11.44 17.49
N LEU A 226 -9.64 -11.37 16.28
CA LEU A 226 -9.94 -10.33 15.30
C LEU A 226 -11.44 -10.29 14.96
N ARG A 227 -12.09 -11.44 14.87
CA ARG A 227 -13.53 -11.58 14.55
C ARG A 227 -14.46 -11.43 15.76
N SER A 228 -13.95 -11.41 16.98
CA SER A 228 -14.75 -11.26 18.21
C SER A 228 -15.48 -9.91 18.28
N GLY A 229 -16.52 -9.79 19.11
CA GLY A 229 -17.27 -8.53 19.27
C GLY A 229 -17.95 -8.08 17.97
N ASN A 230 -17.74 -6.82 17.57
CA ASN A 230 -18.37 -6.23 16.39
C ASN A 230 -17.77 -6.69 15.04
N GLY A 231 -17.05 -7.82 15.02
CA GLY A 231 -16.39 -8.33 13.82
C GLY A 231 -15.14 -7.54 13.41
N VAL A 232 -14.60 -7.87 12.23
CA VAL A 232 -13.36 -7.27 11.69
C VAL A 232 -13.59 -5.82 11.26
N PHE A 233 -14.71 -5.55 10.59
CA PHE A 233 -15.01 -4.28 9.93
C PHE A 233 -15.52 -3.23 10.92
N GLN A 234 -14.72 -2.20 11.22
CA GLN A 234 -15.06 -1.20 12.22
C GLN A 234 -16.03 -0.14 11.69
N PRO A 235 -17.04 0.29 12.49
CA PRO A 235 -17.91 1.41 12.12
C PRO A 235 -17.10 2.70 11.98
N GLY A 236 -17.05 3.28 10.78
CA GLY A 236 -16.29 4.50 10.47
C GLY A 236 -15.15 4.33 9.47
N VAL A 237 -14.86 3.09 9.06
CA VAL A 237 -13.93 2.77 7.96
C VAL A 237 -14.72 2.19 6.79
N THR A 238 -14.43 2.61 5.57
CA THR A 238 -15.03 2.02 4.35
C THR A 238 -14.12 0.95 3.79
N TYR A 239 -14.63 -0.27 3.62
CA TYR A 239 -13.86 -1.42 3.17
C TYR A 239 -14.20 -1.82 1.73
N THR A 240 -13.18 -2.03 0.91
CA THR A 240 -13.33 -2.65 -0.42
C THR A 240 -12.40 -3.85 -0.53
N ASN A 241 -12.96 -5.04 -0.75
CA ASN A 241 -12.24 -6.29 -0.88
C ASN A 241 -12.24 -6.72 -2.35
N ILE A 242 -11.07 -6.83 -2.94
CA ILE A 242 -10.85 -7.24 -4.33
C ILE A 242 -10.22 -8.63 -4.32
N MET A 243 -10.93 -9.61 -4.85
CA MET A 243 -10.51 -11.02 -4.86
C MET A 243 -10.43 -11.53 -6.30
N THR A 244 -9.66 -12.60 -6.48
CA THR A 244 -9.63 -13.38 -7.73
C THR A 244 -10.15 -14.79 -7.48
N ARG A 245 -10.91 -15.35 -8.41
CA ARG A 245 -11.35 -16.77 -8.37
C ARG A 245 -10.18 -17.74 -8.48
N TYR A 246 -9.05 -17.27 -9.00
CA TYR A 246 -7.83 -18.05 -9.24
C TYR A 246 -6.85 -18.04 -8.06
N ASP A 247 -7.27 -17.54 -6.89
CA ASP A 247 -6.43 -17.46 -5.70
C ASP A 247 -6.07 -18.86 -5.19
N GLU A 248 -4.79 -19.21 -5.28
CA GLU A 248 -4.21 -20.48 -4.83
C GLU A 248 -3.71 -20.43 -3.39
N ALA A 249 -3.51 -19.24 -2.84
CA ALA A 249 -2.95 -19.05 -1.49
C ALA A 249 -4.06 -18.90 -0.44
N VAL A 250 -5.13 -18.20 -0.78
CA VAL A 250 -6.32 -17.98 0.05
C VAL A 250 -7.42 -18.91 -0.44
N VAL A 251 -7.53 -20.07 0.21
CA VAL A 251 -8.43 -21.13 -0.22
C VAL A 251 -9.55 -21.35 0.81
N PRO A 252 -10.84 -21.24 0.42
CA PRO A 252 -11.34 -20.71 -0.86
C PRO A 252 -11.12 -19.19 -0.95
N TYR A 253 -11.05 -18.64 -2.17
CA TYR A 253 -10.87 -17.19 -2.40
C TYR A 253 -11.96 -16.35 -1.71
N THR A 254 -13.16 -16.92 -1.54
CA THR A 254 -14.28 -16.30 -0.82
C THR A 254 -13.99 -16.05 0.65
N SER A 255 -12.88 -16.56 1.20
CA SER A 255 -12.39 -16.22 2.53
C SER A 255 -12.10 -14.71 2.68
N GLY A 256 -11.81 -14.03 1.57
CA GLY A 256 -11.65 -12.59 1.49
C GLY A 256 -12.94 -11.78 1.46
N MET A 257 -14.12 -12.43 1.43
CA MET A 257 -15.40 -11.73 1.47
C MET A 257 -15.71 -11.23 2.88
N GLY A 258 -16.15 -9.99 2.97
CA GLY A 258 -16.68 -9.40 4.20
C GLY A 258 -18.18 -9.16 4.13
N SER A 259 -18.79 -8.84 5.28
CA SER A 259 -20.20 -8.47 5.36
C SER A 259 -20.36 -7.26 6.28
N GLY A 260 -21.13 -6.28 5.84
CA GLY A 260 -21.42 -5.08 6.62
C GLY A 260 -21.91 -3.93 5.72
N PRO A 261 -22.56 -2.91 6.30
CA PRO A 261 -23.08 -1.77 5.53
C PRO A 261 -21.97 -0.91 4.90
N ASN A 262 -20.74 -1.01 5.40
CA ASN A 262 -19.54 -0.30 4.98
C ASN A 262 -18.56 -1.20 4.21
N VAL A 263 -19.00 -2.36 3.71
CA VAL A 263 -18.14 -3.35 3.05
C VAL A 263 -18.61 -3.60 1.62
N LYS A 264 -17.69 -3.46 0.67
CA LYS A 264 -17.88 -3.82 -0.74
C LYS A 264 -16.97 -5.01 -1.08
N ASN A 265 -17.51 -6.04 -1.72
CA ASN A 265 -16.74 -7.16 -2.25
C ASN A 265 -16.75 -7.11 -3.78
N ILE A 266 -15.61 -7.39 -4.39
CA ILE A 266 -15.38 -7.39 -5.83
C ILE A 266 -14.63 -8.68 -6.16
N VAL A 267 -15.16 -9.46 -7.09
CA VAL A 267 -14.44 -10.59 -7.69
C VAL A 267 -14.09 -10.17 -9.10
N LEU A 268 -12.79 -10.15 -9.45
CA LEU A 268 -12.30 -9.61 -10.73
C LEU A 268 -13.00 -10.25 -11.94
N GLN A 269 -13.25 -11.56 -11.87
CA GLN A 269 -13.89 -12.30 -12.95
C GLN A 269 -15.38 -12.01 -13.12
N ASP A 270 -16.04 -11.30 -12.19
CA ASP A 270 -17.42 -10.87 -12.36
C ASP A 270 -17.54 -9.70 -13.36
N SER A 271 -16.48 -8.88 -13.48
CA SER A 271 -16.39 -7.76 -14.43
C SER A 271 -15.49 -8.06 -15.63
N CYS A 272 -14.51 -8.96 -15.50
CA CYS A 272 -13.61 -9.31 -16.58
C CYS A 272 -13.21 -10.80 -16.57
N LEU A 273 -13.86 -11.61 -17.41
CA LEU A 273 -13.55 -13.05 -17.53
C LEU A 273 -12.14 -13.36 -18.07
N LEU A 274 -11.48 -12.36 -18.69
CA LEU A 274 -10.12 -12.49 -19.24
C LEU A 274 -9.04 -12.18 -18.21
N ASP A 275 -9.43 -11.77 -17.01
CA ASP A 275 -8.52 -11.55 -15.90
C ASP A 275 -8.19 -12.90 -15.24
N LEU A 276 -6.97 -13.39 -15.45
CA LEU A 276 -6.46 -14.62 -14.85
C LEU A 276 -5.40 -14.33 -13.77
N ALA A 277 -5.38 -13.13 -13.20
CA ALA A 277 -4.47 -12.80 -12.12
C ALA A 277 -4.69 -13.75 -10.92
N GLU A 278 -3.59 -14.30 -10.41
CA GLU A 278 -3.58 -15.15 -9.21
C GLU A 278 -3.36 -14.33 -7.95
N HIS A 279 -3.19 -14.98 -6.80
CA HIS A 279 -3.01 -14.32 -5.51
C HIS A 279 -2.06 -13.10 -5.51
N ALA A 280 -0.83 -13.26 -5.98
CA ALA A 280 0.17 -12.20 -6.04
C ALA A 280 0.00 -11.29 -7.27
N GLY A 281 -0.39 -11.86 -8.42
CA GLY A 281 -0.61 -11.14 -9.68
C GLY A 281 -1.54 -9.94 -9.56
N VAL A 282 -2.53 -10.00 -8.66
CA VAL A 282 -3.46 -8.88 -8.38
C VAL A 282 -2.73 -7.60 -7.94
N ALA A 283 -1.54 -7.70 -7.33
CA ALA A 283 -0.72 -6.54 -6.95
C ALA A 283 -0.12 -5.77 -8.13
N ALA A 284 -0.17 -6.34 -9.34
CA ALA A 284 0.28 -5.72 -10.58
C ALA A 284 -0.79 -5.74 -11.68
N ASP A 285 -2.06 -5.90 -11.31
CA ASP A 285 -3.17 -6.06 -12.25
C ASP A 285 -3.91 -4.74 -12.56
N ARG A 286 -4.15 -4.50 -13.85
CA ARG A 286 -4.83 -3.28 -14.36
C ARG A 286 -6.31 -3.21 -13.98
N ASN A 287 -7.02 -4.32 -13.94
CA ASN A 287 -8.45 -4.34 -13.61
C ASN A 287 -8.62 -4.09 -12.10
N ALA A 288 -7.82 -4.73 -11.27
CA ALA A 288 -7.70 -4.49 -9.84
C ALA A 288 -7.33 -3.03 -9.56
N ALA A 289 -6.38 -2.46 -10.30
CA ALA A 289 -6.03 -1.05 -10.16
C ALA A 289 -7.20 -0.10 -10.42
N GLY A 290 -8.01 -0.35 -11.45
CA GLY A 290 -9.23 0.43 -11.68
C GLY A 290 -10.21 0.35 -10.49
N HIS A 291 -10.37 -0.83 -9.89
CA HIS A 291 -11.17 -1.00 -8.68
C HIS A 291 -10.58 -0.28 -7.46
N VAL A 292 -9.25 -0.30 -7.27
CA VAL A 292 -8.55 0.43 -6.20
C VAL A 292 -8.76 1.92 -6.34
N LEU A 293 -8.56 2.49 -7.53
CA LEU A 293 -8.74 3.93 -7.77
C LEU A 293 -10.18 4.37 -7.47
N ASN A 294 -11.17 3.59 -7.91
CA ASN A 294 -12.58 3.84 -7.60
C ASN A 294 -12.91 3.69 -6.11
N ALA A 295 -12.21 2.81 -5.40
CA ALA A 295 -12.38 2.66 -3.96
C ALA A 295 -11.77 3.85 -3.20
N LEU A 296 -10.64 4.39 -3.67
CA LEU A 296 -9.97 5.53 -3.05
C LEU A 296 -10.64 6.87 -3.37
N ASP A 297 -11.31 7.00 -4.51
CA ASP A 297 -12.10 8.18 -4.88
C ASP A 297 -13.47 7.80 -5.47
N PRO A 298 -14.44 7.41 -4.62
CA PRO A 298 -15.75 6.97 -5.09
C PRO A 298 -16.59 8.09 -5.72
N ALA A 299 -16.30 9.37 -5.43
CA ALA A 299 -17.03 10.51 -6.00
C ALA A 299 -16.71 10.71 -7.49
N HIS A 300 -15.53 10.25 -7.94
CA HIS A 300 -15.07 10.35 -9.32
C HIS A 300 -14.78 8.99 -9.94
N ALA A 301 -15.52 7.95 -9.52
CA ALA A 301 -15.32 6.59 -10.01
C ALA A 301 -15.46 6.52 -11.54
N LYS A 302 -14.52 5.84 -12.20
CA LYS A 302 -14.46 5.63 -13.65
C LYS A 302 -14.83 4.19 -14.01
N PRO A 303 -15.25 3.91 -15.25
CA PRO A 303 -15.36 2.53 -15.71
C PRO A 303 -14.04 1.78 -15.52
N VAL A 304 -14.11 0.60 -14.91
CA VAL A 304 -12.94 -0.27 -14.75
C VAL A 304 -12.67 -0.96 -16.09
N PRO A 305 -11.41 -0.97 -16.57
CA PRO A 305 -11.08 -1.69 -17.80
C PRO A 305 -11.34 -3.19 -17.64
N CYS A 306 -11.57 -3.88 -18.77
CA CYS A 306 -11.43 -5.32 -18.85
C CYS A 306 -10.31 -5.63 -19.84
N VAL A 307 -9.10 -5.78 -19.33
CA VAL A 307 -7.93 -6.19 -20.09
C VAL A 307 -7.47 -7.57 -19.65
N PRO A 308 -6.96 -8.41 -20.57
CA PRO A 308 -6.41 -9.71 -20.21
C PRO A 308 -5.29 -9.55 -19.18
N ALA A 309 -5.31 -10.41 -18.16
CA ALA A 309 -4.26 -10.48 -17.15
C ALA A 309 -3.77 -11.91 -17.01
N THR A 310 -2.47 -12.06 -16.79
CA THR A 310 -1.82 -13.35 -16.52
C THR A 310 -1.54 -13.49 -15.03
N PRO A 311 -1.14 -14.68 -14.55
CA PRO A 311 -0.71 -14.86 -13.17
C PRO A 311 0.36 -13.84 -12.69
N ILE A 312 1.21 -13.33 -13.59
CA ILE A 312 2.31 -12.41 -13.22
C ILE A 312 2.01 -10.92 -13.51
N GLY A 313 0.78 -10.57 -13.91
CA GLY A 313 0.36 -9.21 -14.27
C GLY A 313 -0.26 -9.08 -15.67
N SER A 314 -0.68 -7.86 -16.03
CA SER A 314 -1.43 -7.49 -17.26
C SER A 314 -0.71 -6.53 -18.23
#